data_AF-A0A101HFT2-F1
#
_entry.id   AF-A0A101HFT2-F1
#
_cell.length_a   1.000
_cell.length_b   1.000
_cell.length_c   1.000
_cell.angle_alpha   90.00
_cell.angle_beta   90.00
_cell.angle_gamma   90.00
#
_symmetry.space_group_name_H-M   'P 1'
#
loop_
_entity.id
_entity.type
_entity.pdbx_description
1 polymer ?
#
loop_
_entity_poly.entity_id
_entity_poly.type
_entity_poly.pdbx_seq_one_letter_code
_entity_poly.pdbx_strand_id
1 'polypeptide(L)'
;VKILIFNNSQYTLIPKGELQIVKNRQDKEPEYIKVNMDRIRVYPKDSIELEYKIDKWYLEDIIFGKIAYLKLSNGLDNTVINTQVKIPGYRNELLYILATITVIILLIRSVRGNDTKPEPEYAE
;
A
#
# COMPACT_ATOMS: atom_id res chain seq x y z
N VAL A 1 7.17 0.95 -0.26
CA VAL A 1 7.50 0.12 0.94
C VAL A 1 8.95 0.32 1.27
N LYS A 2 9.25 0.70 2.50
CA LYS A 2 10.62 0.81 3.01
C LYS A 2 10.98 -0.43 3.81
N ILE A 3 12.17 -0.96 3.54
CA ILE A 3 12.73 -2.12 4.23
C ILE A 3 14.07 -1.70 4.80
N LEU A 4 14.23 -1.85 6.11
CA LEU A 4 15.50 -1.66 6.80
C LEU A 4 16.12 -3.03 7.06
N ILE A 5 17.34 -3.24 6.56
CA ILE A 5 18.10 -4.47 6.79
C ILE A 5 19.26 -4.12 7.69
N PHE A 6 19.30 -4.71 8.89
CA PHE A 6 20.38 -4.54 9.85
C PHE A 6 21.28 -5.78 9.88
N ASN A 7 22.59 -5.58 9.76
CA ASN A 7 23.55 -6.65 9.87
C ASN A 7 23.99 -6.86 11.32
N ASN A 8 23.41 -7.88 11.96
CA ASN A 8 23.75 -8.26 13.33
C ASN A 8 25.00 -9.15 13.44
N SER A 9 25.56 -9.60 12.31
CA SER A 9 26.70 -10.52 12.25
C SER A 9 28.05 -9.81 12.40
N GLN A 10 29.12 -10.61 12.44
CA GLN A 10 30.52 -10.14 12.46
C GLN A 10 31.09 -9.95 11.05
N TYR A 11 30.36 -10.31 10.00
CA TYR A 11 30.86 -10.35 8.62
C TYR A 11 30.17 -9.29 7.76
N THR A 12 30.82 -8.87 6.67
CA THR A 12 30.16 -8.03 5.66
C THR A 12 29.23 -8.91 4.84
N LEU A 13 27.96 -8.52 4.76
CA LEU A 13 26.92 -9.27 4.07
C LEU A 13 26.51 -8.57 2.78
N ILE A 14 26.09 -9.37 1.79
CA ILE A 14 25.41 -8.86 0.60
C ILE A 14 24.03 -9.50 0.61
N PRO A 15 23.08 -8.95 1.39
CA PRO A 15 21.77 -9.56 1.54
C PRO A 15 21.06 -9.58 0.19
N LYS A 16 20.51 -10.72 -0.19
CA LYS A 16 19.73 -10.89 -1.43
C LYS A 16 18.41 -11.53 -1.07
N GLY A 17 17.36 -11.23 -1.84
CA GLY A 17 16.07 -11.77 -1.52
C GLY A 17 14.99 -11.49 -2.53
N GLU A 18 13.79 -11.87 -2.15
CA GLU A 18 12.56 -11.61 -2.87
C GLU A 18 11.51 -11.06 -1.91
N LEU A 19 10.79 -10.04 -2.37
CA LEU A 19 9.57 -9.56 -1.76
C LEU A 19 8.41 -10.10 -2.60
N GLN A 20 7.62 -10.98 -2.01
CA GLN A 20 6.43 -11.54 -2.63
C GLN A 20 5.19 -10.83 -2.08
N ILE A 21 4.51 -10.08 -2.92
CA ILE A 21 3.31 -9.35 -2.55
C ILE A 21 2.11 -10.21 -2.94
N VAL A 22 1.46 -10.78 -1.94
CA VAL A 22 0.28 -11.64 -2.09
C VAL A 22 -0.96 -10.77 -2.06
N LYS A 23 -1.85 -11.03 -3.02
CA LYS A 23 -3.13 -10.34 -3.18
C LYS A 23 -4.21 -11.08 -2.40
N ASN A 24 -5.26 -10.36 -2.02
CA ASN A 24 -6.29 -10.92 -1.15
C ASN A 24 -7.20 -11.94 -1.87
N ARG A 25 -7.28 -11.89 -3.20
CA ARG A 25 -7.96 -12.92 -4.00
C ARG A 25 -7.00 -13.95 -4.59
N GLN A 26 -7.47 -15.19 -4.65
CA GLN A 26 -6.72 -16.35 -5.18
C GLN A 26 -6.58 -16.33 -6.71
N ASP A 27 -7.43 -15.59 -7.43
CA ASP A 27 -7.41 -15.49 -8.90
C ASP A 27 -6.31 -14.55 -9.43
N LYS A 28 -5.60 -13.84 -8.55
CA LYS A 28 -4.57 -12.87 -8.95
C LYS A 28 -3.19 -13.33 -8.57
N GLU A 29 -2.32 -13.41 -9.57
CA GLU A 29 -0.92 -13.79 -9.38
C GLU A 29 -0.21 -12.83 -8.41
N PRO A 30 0.64 -13.36 -7.50
CA PRO A 30 1.49 -12.54 -6.65
C PRO A 30 2.45 -11.69 -7.46
N GLU A 31 2.84 -10.54 -6.92
CA GLU A 31 3.91 -9.71 -7.50
C GLU A 31 5.24 -10.04 -6.81
N TYR A 32 6.29 -10.21 -7.59
CA TYR A 32 7.62 -10.57 -7.09
C TYR A 32 8.61 -9.45 -7.39
N ILE A 33 9.22 -8.91 -6.35
CA ILE A 33 10.22 -7.84 -6.43
C ILE A 33 11.54 -8.36 -5.87
N LYS A 34 12.61 -8.29 -6.67
CA LYS A 34 13.94 -8.70 -6.21
C LYS A 34 14.52 -7.65 -5.26
N VAL A 35 15.10 -8.11 -4.16
CA VAL A 35 15.68 -7.25 -3.12
C VAL A 35 17.18 -7.10 -3.33
N ASN A 36 17.68 -5.86 -3.20
CA ASN A 36 19.10 -5.50 -3.29
C ASN A 36 19.76 -5.92 -4.61
N MET A 37 19.14 -5.55 -5.75
CA MET A 37 19.69 -5.87 -7.07
C MET A 37 21.07 -5.25 -7.33
N ASP A 38 21.34 -4.10 -6.71
CA ASP A 38 22.62 -3.39 -6.81
C ASP A 38 23.73 -4.03 -5.97
N ARG A 39 23.43 -5.13 -5.25
CA ARG A 39 24.39 -5.89 -4.44
C ARG A 39 25.12 -5.00 -3.43
N ILE A 40 24.39 -4.07 -2.82
CA ILE A 40 24.90 -3.18 -1.77
C ILE A 40 25.39 -4.05 -0.61
N ARG A 41 26.59 -3.76 -0.15
CA ARG A 41 27.24 -4.40 0.99
C ARG A 41 26.74 -3.77 2.28
N VAL A 42 26.46 -4.60 3.28
CA VAL A 42 26.11 -4.17 4.64
C VAL A 42 27.21 -4.61 5.59
N TYR A 43 27.93 -3.65 6.16
CA TYR A 43 29.01 -3.92 7.10
C TYR A 43 28.48 -4.39 8.47
N PRO A 44 29.32 -5.02 9.32
CA PRO A 44 28.92 -5.41 10.66
C PRO A 44 28.35 -4.23 11.46
N LYS A 45 27.22 -4.44 12.13
CA LYS A 45 26.49 -3.41 12.92
C LYS A 45 25.98 -2.22 12.12
N ASP A 46 25.98 -2.31 10.79
CA ASP A 46 25.44 -1.30 9.90
C ASP A 46 24.05 -1.71 9.38
N SER A 47 23.35 -0.76 8.77
CA SER A 47 22.04 -0.96 8.17
C SER A 47 21.93 -0.33 6.80
N ILE A 48 21.16 -0.97 5.91
CA ILE A 48 20.76 -0.38 4.64
C ILE A 48 19.25 -0.21 4.59
N GLU A 49 18.82 0.90 4.00
CA GLU A 49 17.41 1.19 3.75
C GLU A 49 17.14 1.05 2.25
N LEU A 50 16.16 0.22 1.90
CA LEU A 50 15.76 -0.04 0.53
C LEU A 50 14.29 0.33 0.36
N GLU A 51 14.00 1.14 -0.66
CA GLU A 51 12.65 1.57 -0.99
C GLU A 51 12.17 0.92 -2.28
N TYR A 52 10.99 0.29 -2.21
CA TYR A 52 10.35 -0.39 -3.34
C TYR A 52 9.01 0.25 -3.65
N LYS A 53 8.76 0.51 -4.93
CA LYS A 53 7.45 0.91 -5.44
C LYS A 53 6.63 -0.34 -5.75
N ILE A 54 5.34 -0.27 -5.43
CA ILE A 54 4.37 -1.32 -5.75
C ILE A 54 3.46 -0.76 -6.83
N ASP A 55 3.54 -1.32 -8.02
CA ASP A 55 2.88 -0.75 -9.20
C ASP A 55 1.46 -1.29 -9.37
N LYS A 56 1.18 -2.54 -8.93
CA LYS A 56 -0.13 -3.19 -9.17
C LYS A 56 -1.09 -3.05 -7.99
N TRP A 57 -1.93 -2.02 -8.04
CA TRP A 57 -3.03 -1.79 -7.10
C TRP A 57 -4.39 -2.16 -7.70
N TYR A 58 -5.19 -2.93 -6.97
CA TYR A 58 -6.59 -3.21 -7.27
C TYR A 58 -7.49 -2.60 -6.19
N LEU A 59 -8.76 -2.32 -6.53
CA LEU A 59 -9.71 -1.70 -5.61
C LEU A 59 -9.86 -2.46 -4.28
N GLU A 60 -9.84 -3.79 -4.32
CA GLU A 60 -9.89 -4.62 -3.12
C GLU A 60 -8.68 -4.42 -2.20
N ASP A 61 -7.49 -4.17 -2.76
CA ASP A 61 -6.29 -3.90 -1.99
C ASP A 61 -6.37 -2.54 -1.28
N ILE A 62 -7.08 -1.58 -1.89
CA ILE A 62 -7.37 -0.29 -1.27
C ILE A 62 -8.27 -0.50 -0.05
N ILE A 63 -9.21 -1.44 -0.09
CA ILE A 63 -10.15 -1.68 1.02
C ILE A 63 -9.53 -2.56 2.12
N PHE A 64 -8.85 -3.64 1.74
CA PHE A 64 -8.40 -4.68 2.67
C PHE A 64 -6.89 -4.66 2.96
N GLY A 65 -6.12 -3.92 2.17
CA GLY A 65 -4.66 -3.95 2.21
C GLY A 65 -4.06 -5.15 1.48
N LYS A 66 -2.73 -5.26 1.54
CA LYS A 66 -1.95 -6.38 0.97
C LYS A 66 -1.08 -7.02 2.04
N ILE A 67 -0.60 -8.22 1.75
CA ILE A 67 0.41 -8.88 2.57
C ILE A 67 1.65 -9.06 1.71
N ALA A 68 2.79 -8.60 2.20
CA ALA A 68 4.08 -8.83 1.59
C ALA A 68 4.90 -9.81 2.43
N TYR A 69 5.48 -10.80 1.78
CA TYR A 69 6.40 -11.76 2.37
C TYR A 69 7.80 -11.43 1.87
N LEU A 70 8.66 -11.00 2.78
CA LEU A 70 10.07 -10.80 2.53
C LEU A 70 10.81 -12.10 2.82
N LYS A 71 11.53 -12.62 1.83
CA LYS A 71 12.51 -13.69 2.02
C LYS A 71 13.90 -13.13 1.75
N LEU A 72 14.77 -13.18 2.75
CA LEU A 72 16.11 -12.60 2.68
C LEU A 72 17.16 -13.65 3.03
N SER A 73 18.17 -13.82 2.18
CA SER A 73 19.37 -14.61 2.43
C SER A 73 20.57 -13.68 2.60
N ASN A 74 21.50 -14.04 3.48
CA ASN A 74 22.71 -13.26 3.72
C ASN A 74 23.83 -13.52 2.70
N GLY A 75 23.69 -14.56 1.86
CA GLY A 75 24.66 -14.95 0.83
C GLY A 75 25.94 -15.62 1.35
N LEU A 76 26.08 -15.84 2.66
CA LEU A 76 27.18 -16.58 3.28
C LEU A 76 26.77 -17.98 3.72
N ASP A 77 25.56 -18.11 4.24
CA ASP A 77 24.98 -19.38 4.66
C ASP A 77 23.62 -19.60 3.98
N ASN A 78 23.05 -20.80 4.17
CA ASN A 78 21.72 -21.13 3.67
C ASN A 78 20.60 -20.63 4.60
N THR A 79 20.88 -19.70 5.52
CA THR A 79 19.86 -19.15 6.40
C THR A 79 19.03 -18.13 5.63
N VAL A 80 17.72 -18.38 5.60
CA VAL A 80 16.72 -17.49 4.99
C VAL A 80 15.83 -16.93 6.08
N ILE A 81 15.77 -15.61 6.16
CA ILE A 81 14.86 -14.88 7.04
C ILE A 81 13.58 -14.64 6.27
N ASN A 82 12.46 -15.13 6.81
CA ASN A 82 11.13 -14.91 6.27
C ASN A 82 10.35 -13.97 7.19
N THR A 83 9.99 -12.79 6.69
CA THR A 83 9.22 -11.79 7.43
C THR A 83 7.95 -11.47 6.66
N GLN A 84 6.83 -11.38 7.38
CA GLN A 84 5.56 -10.91 6.83
C GLN A 84 5.35 -9.45 7.20
N VAL A 85 5.02 -8.63 6.22
CA VAL A 85 4.68 -7.22 6.38
C VAL A 85 3.27 -7.00 5.88
N LYS A 86 2.42 -6.44 6.73
CA LYS A 86 1.08 -6.01 6.33
C LYS A 86 1.17 -4.61 5.73
N ILE A 87 0.72 -4.48 4.49
CA ILE A 87 0.58 -3.18 3.82
C ILE A 87 -0.87 -2.74 4.06
N PRO A 88 -1.11 -1.68 4.85
CA PRO A 88 -2.46 -1.22 5.13
C PRO A 88 -3.14 -0.74 3.83
N GLY A 89 -4.45 -0.98 3.74
CA GLY A 89 -5.29 -0.35 2.73
C GLY A 89 -5.61 1.09 3.11
N TYR A 90 -6.31 1.77 2.21
CA TYR A 90 -6.78 3.15 2.33
C TYR A 90 -8.31 3.23 2.46
N ARG A 91 -8.91 2.28 3.21
CA ARG A 91 -10.37 2.17 3.34
C ARG A 91 -10.99 3.45 3.89
N ASN A 92 -10.37 4.03 4.91
CA ASN A 92 -10.92 5.20 5.59
C ASN A 92 -10.84 6.42 4.68
N GLU A 93 -9.71 6.61 4.01
CA GLU A 93 -9.46 7.66 3.03
C GLU A 93 -10.45 7.58 1.88
N LEU A 94 -10.72 6.38 1.37
CA LEU A 94 -11.73 6.15 0.34
C LEU A 94 -13.14 6.54 0.82
N LEU A 95 -13.51 6.19 2.07
CA LEU A 95 -14.78 6.60 2.66
C LEU A 95 -14.88 8.12 2.84
N TYR A 96 -13.80 8.78 3.28
CA TYR A 96 -13.75 10.23 3.39
C TYR A 96 -13.97 10.91 2.04
N ILE A 97 -13.29 10.45 0.98
CA ILE A 97 -13.46 10.99 -0.38
C ILE A 97 -14.91 10.84 -0.84
N LEU A 98 -15.51 9.67 -0.66
CA LEU A 98 -16.91 9.43 -1.03
C LEU A 98 -17.89 10.31 -0.25
N ALA A 99 -17.68 10.47 1.06
CA ALA A 99 -18.49 11.33 1.90
C ALA A 99 -18.37 12.80 1.47
N THR A 100 -17.15 13.29 1.21
CA THR A 100 -16.90 14.65 0.74
C THR A 100 -17.58 14.91 -0.61
N ILE A 101 -17.45 13.99 -1.58
CA ILE A 101 -18.13 14.08 -2.88
C ILE A 101 -19.65 14.14 -2.69
N THR A 102 -20.21 13.31 -1.81
CA THR A 102 -21.65 13.29 -1.53
C THR A 102 -22.14 14.62 -0.98
N VAL A 103 -21.42 15.19 -0.01
CA VAL A 103 -21.74 16.52 0.55
C VAL A 103 -21.67 17.60 -0.54
N ILE A 104 -20.63 17.59 -1.39
CA ILE A 104 -20.51 18.54 -2.51
C ILE A 104 -21.71 18.43 -3.46
N ILE A 105 -22.13 17.21 -3.83
CA ILE A 105 -23.29 17.00 -4.71
C ILE A 105 -24.58 17.52 -4.06
N LEU A 106 -24.79 17.25 -2.78
CA LEU A 106 -25.97 17.75 -2.05
C LEU A 106 -25.97 19.28 -1.95
N LEU A 107 -24.81 19.91 -1.74
CA LEU A 107 -24.69 21.37 -1.73
C LEU A 107 -24.99 21.96 -3.11
N ILE A 108 -24.45 21.39 -4.19
CA ILE A 108 -24.75 21.82 -5.56
C ILE A 108 -26.25 21.71 -5.85
N ARG A 109 -26.88 20.59 -5.46
CA ARG A 109 -28.32 20.38 -5.63
C ARG A 109 -29.15 21.36 -4.81
N SER A 110 -28.74 21.64 -3.57
CA SER A 110 -29.40 22.61 -2.69
C SER A 110 -29.34 24.03 -3.25
N VAL A 111 -28.15 24.46 -3.70
CA VAL A 111 -27.97 25.79 -4.31
C VAL A 111 -28.74 25.94 -5.62
N ARG A 112 -28.79 24.89 -6.46
CA ARG A 112 -29.57 24.89 -7.71
C ARG A 112 -31.08 24.70 -7.52
N GLY A 113 -31.50 24.17 -6.37
CA GLY A 113 -32.89 23.81 -6.08
C GLY A 113 -33.76 24.93 -5.52
N ASN A 114 -33.25 26.17 -5.45
CA ASN A 114 -33.94 27.30 -4.82
C ASN A 114 -34.91 28.09 -5.73
N ASP A 115 -35.39 27.51 -6.83
CA ASP A 115 -36.32 28.15 -7.77
C ASP A 115 -37.71 27.48 -7.90
N THR A 116 -38.11 26.60 -6.97
CA THR A 116 -39.53 26.22 -6.86
C THR A 116 -40.19 27.03 -5.75
N LYS A 117 -40.45 28.32 -6.01
CA LYS A 117 -41.44 29.09 -5.25
C LYS A 117 -42.80 28.38 -5.42
N PRO A 118 -43.59 28.14 -4.34
CA PRO A 118 -44.97 27.74 -4.53
C PRO A 118 -45.69 28.87 -5.28
N GLU A 119 -46.41 28.54 -6.36
CA GLU A 119 -47.30 29.47 -7.04
C GLU A 119 -48.34 29.98 -6.02
N PRO A 120 -48.60 31.29 -5.93
CA PRO A 120 -49.71 31.77 -5.13
C PRO A 120 -51.01 31.26 -5.77
N GLU A 121 -51.74 30.41 -5.04
CA GLU A 121 -53.15 30.16 -5.32
C GLU A 121 -53.88 31.50 -5.28
N TYR A 122 -54.21 32.04 -6.46
CA TYR A 122 -55.18 33.12 -6.55
C TYR A 122 -56.55 32.52 -6.22
N ALA A 123 -57.06 32.84 -5.02
CA ALA A 123 -58.43 32.57 -4.65
C ALA A 123 -59.34 33.55 -5.40
N GLU A 124 -60.22 33.02 -6.26
CA GLU A 124 -61.39 33.74 -6.80
C GLU A 124 -62.61 33.58 -5.88
#